data_AF-A0A1F8MIV6-F1
#
_entry.id   AF-A0A1F8MIV6-F1
#
_cell.length_a   1.000
_cell.length_b   1.000
_cell.length_c   1.000
_cell.angle_alpha   90.00
_cell.angle_beta   90.00
_cell.angle_gamma   90.00
#
_symmetry.space_group_name_H-M   'P 1'
#
loop_
_entity.id
_entity.type
_entity.pdbx_description
1 polymer ?
#
loop_
_entity_poly.entity_id
_entity_poly.type
_entity_poly.pdbx_seq_one_letter_code
_entity_poly.pdbx_strand_id
1 'polypeptide(L)'
;MPLHIQRDIREIEGILNEVLNTKCPPVGRCRLLSSGFGTAHSLNVAEEISGHKECLGCGNCVDICPLLLREPSRREKTAQRTSMVLESIVGDDCDLCDACILVCPQVDTTIKNYVVSRRMVEVMPRLEQKIGDDEEPDLDLFIEEAISGD
;
A
#
# COMPACT_ATOMS: atom_id res chain seq x y z
N MET A 1 -4.96 0.96 -13.37
CA MET A 1 -3.88 -0.02 -13.56
C MET A 1 -2.75 0.63 -14.33
N PRO A 2 -1.49 0.31 -14.02
CA PRO A 2 -0.33 0.66 -14.84
C PRO A 2 -0.55 0.40 -16.33
N LEU A 3 0.18 1.14 -17.17
CA LEU A 3 0.28 0.83 -18.60
C LEU A 3 1.04 -0.49 -18.80
N HIS A 4 0.89 -1.09 -19.99
CA HIS A 4 1.70 -2.26 -20.37
C HIS A 4 3.20 -1.93 -20.36
N ILE A 5 3.57 -0.76 -20.87
CA ILE A 5 4.93 -0.22 -20.77
C ILE A 5 5.03 0.52 -19.44
N GLN A 6 5.75 -0.08 -18.49
CA GLN A 6 5.93 0.47 -17.14
C GLN A 6 7.22 1.26 -17.02
N ARG A 7 7.32 2.08 -15.96
CA ARG A 7 8.47 2.93 -15.68
C ARG A 7 9.74 2.10 -15.48
N ASP A 8 10.83 2.49 -16.16
CA ASP A 8 12.17 1.98 -15.86
C ASP A 8 12.65 2.55 -14.53
N ILE A 9 13.01 1.67 -13.60
CA ILE A 9 13.45 2.05 -12.25
C ILE A 9 14.71 2.88 -12.29
N ARG A 10 15.64 2.61 -13.22
CA ARG A 10 16.93 3.31 -13.29
C ARG A 10 16.77 4.80 -13.54
N GLU A 11 15.68 5.21 -14.20
CA GLU A 11 15.37 6.61 -14.46
C GLU A 11 14.87 7.36 -13.21
N ILE A 12 14.25 6.64 -12.27
CA ILE A 12 13.58 7.23 -11.10
C ILE A 12 14.20 6.80 -9.77
N GLU A 13 15.25 5.97 -9.77
CA GLU A 13 15.80 5.32 -8.58
C GLU A 13 16.15 6.32 -7.46
N GLY A 14 16.76 7.46 -7.82
CA GLY A 14 17.10 8.51 -6.85
C GLY A 14 15.86 9.06 -6.12
N ILE A 15 14.84 9.48 -6.89
CA ILE A 15 13.60 10.03 -6.35
C ILE A 15 12.80 8.95 -5.61
N LEU A 16 12.77 7.73 -6.14
CA LEU A 16 12.10 6.60 -5.52
C LEU A 16 12.69 6.30 -4.14
N ASN A 17 14.02 6.27 -4.02
CA ASN A 17 14.68 6.06 -2.75
C ASN A 17 14.40 7.20 -1.75
N GLU A 18 14.36 8.45 -2.21
CA GLU A 18 13.96 9.59 -1.36
C GLU A 18 12.53 9.43 -0.83
N VAL A 19 11.59 9.08 -1.71
CA VAL A 19 10.18 8.84 -1.35
C VAL A 19 10.06 7.72 -0.32
N LEU A 20 10.70 6.58 -0.59
CA LEU A 20 10.61 5.40 0.28
C LEU A 20 11.32 5.64 1.63
N ASN A 21 12.34 6.49 1.69
CA ASN A 21 13.06 6.82 2.94
C ASN A 21 12.35 7.88 3.78
N THR A 22 11.36 8.56 3.22
CA THR A 22 10.51 9.47 3.99
C THR A 22 9.62 8.67 4.92
N LYS A 23 9.56 9.04 6.21
CA LYS A 23 8.78 8.35 7.24
C LYS A 23 7.25 8.55 7.10
N CYS A 24 6.68 8.38 5.92
CA CYS A 24 5.22 8.42 5.73
C CYS A 24 4.79 7.47 4.61
N PRO A 25 3.50 7.10 4.51
CA PRO A 25 3.06 6.15 3.49
C PRO A 25 3.49 6.59 2.09
N PRO A 26 4.18 5.74 1.31
CA PRO A 26 4.75 6.14 0.01
C PRO A 26 3.80 5.98 -1.18
N VAL A 27 2.62 5.38 -1.00
CA VAL A 27 1.75 4.92 -2.09
C VAL A 27 1.27 6.04 -3.03
N GLY A 28 0.90 7.21 -2.52
CA GLY A 28 0.43 8.33 -3.35
C GLY A 28 1.54 8.87 -4.25
N ARG A 29 2.75 9.00 -3.71
CA ARG A 29 3.95 9.42 -4.46
C ARG A 29 4.42 8.35 -5.45
N CYS A 30 4.44 7.08 -5.06
CA CYS A 30 4.81 5.96 -5.96
C CYS A 30 3.82 5.83 -7.14
N ARG A 31 2.53 6.10 -6.90
CA ARG A 31 1.51 6.16 -7.95
C ARG A 31 1.77 7.27 -8.97
N LEU A 32 2.28 8.43 -8.52
CA LEU A 32 2.65 9.53 -9.42
C LEU A 32 3.92 9.22 -10.24
N LEU A 33 4.88 8.50 -9.66
CA LEU A 33 6.09 8.03 -10.36
C LEU A 33 5.81 6.93 -11.39
N SER A 34 4.69 6.23 -11.24
CA SER A 34 4.25 5.14 -12.13
C SER A 34 3.89 5.65 -13.53
N SER A 35 3.99 4.77 -14.53
CA SER A 35 3.75 5.01 -15.95
C SER A 35 2.43 5.74 -16.22
N GLY A 36 1.35 5.34 -15.55
CA GLY A 36 0.07 6.05 -15.58
C GLY A 36 -1.11 5.11 -15.40
N PHE A 37 -2.28 5.57 -15.84
CA PHE A 37 -3.49 4.75 -15.88
C PHE A 37 -3.73 4.30 -17.32
N GLY A 38 -3.84 2.98 -17.52
CA GLY A 38 -4.12 2.40 -18.82
C GLY A 38 -5.39 2.96 -19.47
N THR A 39 -5.38 3.05 -20.79
CA THR A 39 -6.52 3.47 -21.64
C THR A 39 -7.61 2.40 -21.76
N ALA A 40 -7.62 1.41 -20.86
CA ALA A 40 -8.62 0.35 -20.83
C ALA A 40 -9.98 0.94 -20.42
N HIS A 41 -10.68 1.49 -21.40
CA HIS A 41 -12.02 2.02 -21.31
C HIS A 41 -12.93 1.32 -22.34
N SER A 42 -14.18 1.10 -22.00
CA SER A 42 -15.17 0.52 -22.93
C SER A 42 -15.77 1.54 -23.91
N LEU A 43 -15.16 2.73 -24.00
CA LEU A 43 -15.62 3.78 -24.91
C LEU A 43 -15.31 3.38 -26.35
N ASN A 44 -16.31 3.46 -27.22
CA ASN A 44 -16.17 3.24 -28.66
C ASN A 44 -15.67 4.52 -29.36
N VAL A 45 -14.46 4.94 -28.99
CA VAL A 45 -13.77 6.09 -29.57
C VAL A 45 -12.44 5.64 -30.15
N ALA A 46 -12.03 6.27 -31.24
CA ALA A 46 -10.74 5.99 -31.88
C ALA A 46 -9.56 6.58 -31.10
N GLU A 47 -9.84 7.53 -30.20
CA GLU A 47 -8.86 8.23 -29.40
C GLU A 47 -8.43 7.41 -28.20
N GLU A 48 -7.13 7.39 -27.91
CA GLU A 48 -6.63 6.91 -26.63
C GLU A 48 -6.92 7.97 -25.55
N ILE A 49 -8.07 7.86 -24.89
CA ILE A 49 -8.43 8.76 -23.80
C ILE A 49 -7.80 8.25 -22.51
N SER A 50 -6.71 8.88 -22.07
CA SER A 50 -6.14 8.63 -20.75
C SER A 50 -6.70 9.62 -19.73
N GLY A 51 -7.30 9.12 -18.65
CA GLY A 51 -7.72 9.95 -17.51
C GLY A 51 -6.54 10.55 -16.73
N HIS A 52 -6.82 11.50 -15.84
CA HIS A 52 -5.82 12.04 -14.92
C HIS A 52 -5.31 10.94 -13.97
N LYS A 53 -4.02 11.03 -13.59
CA LYS A 53 -3.44 10.17 -12.55
C LYS A 53 -3.98 10.60 -11.18
N GLU A 54 -5.24 10.32 -10.91
CA GLU A 54 -5.85 10.48 -9.59
C GLU A 54 -5.98 9.14 -8.88
N CYS A 55 -6.17 9.18 -7.57
CA CYS A 55 -6.42 7.96 -6.79
C CYS A 55 -7.84 7.44 -7.10
N LEU A 56 -7.99 6.14 -7.34
CA LEU A 56 -9.31 5.53 -7.60
C LEU A 56 -10.21 5.44 -6.35
N GLY A 57 -9.69 5.73 -5.16
CA GLY A 57 -10.44 5.54 -3.91
C GLY A 57 -10.77 4.07 -3.59
N CYS A 58 -10.03 3.11 -4.16
CA CYS A 58 -10.29 1.67 -3.94
C CYS A 58 -10.08 1.21 -2.48
N GLY A 59 -9.26 1.93 -1.71
CA GLY A 59 -9.03 1.65 -0.30
C GLY A 59 -8.06 0.51 0.02
N ASN A 60 -7.53 -0.22 -0.96
CA ASN A 60 -6.59 -1.31 -0.68
C ASN A 60 -5.41 -0.89 0.20
N CYS A 61 -4.85 0.31 -0.05
CA CYS A 61 -3.76 0.85 0.73
C CYS A 61 -4.15 1.20 2.18
N VAL A 62 -5.42 1.55 2.42
CA VAL A 62 -5.98 1.80 3.74
C VAL A 62 -6.19 0.49 4.47
N ASP A 63 -6.82 -0.49 3.82
CA ASP A 63 -7.19 -1.76 4.44
C ASP A 63 -5.97 -2.62 4.81
N ILE A 64 -4.90 -2.57 4.01
CA ILE A 64 -3.67 -3.34 4.29
C ILE A 64 -2.77 -2.70 5.36
N CYS A 65 -3.04 -1.45 5.77
CA CYS A 65 -2.11 -0.72 6.62
C CYS A 65 -2.10 -1.30 8.05
N PRO A 66 -0.98 -1.87 8.54
CA PRO A 66 -0.94 -2.51 9.85
C PRO A 66 -1.18 -1.51 11.00
N LEU A 67 -0.74 -0.26 10.86
CA LEU A 67 -1.02 0.79 11.84
C LEU A 67 -2.53 1.05 11.97
N LEU A 68 -3.24 1.16 10.85
CA LEU A 68 -4.70 1.37 10.89
C LEU A 68 -5.46 0.15 11.37
N LEU A 69 -4.89 -1.05 11.21
CA LEU A 69 -5.44 -2.26 11.81
C LEU A 69 -5.35 -2.20 13.35
N ARG A 70 -4.19 -1.79 13.89
CA ARG A 70 -3.96 -1.64 15.34
C ARG A 70 -4.62 -0.40 15.95
N GLU A 71 -4.97 0.61 15.16
CA GLU A 71 -5.59 1.86 15.62
C GLU A 71 -6.97 2.11 14.96
N PRO A 72 -8.04 1.44 15.41
CA PRO A 72 -9.38 1.55 14.83
C PRO A 72 -9.93 2.99 14.78
N SER A 73 -9.63 3.82 15.78
CA SER A 73 -10.08 5.22 15.85
C SER A 73 -9.51 6.10 14.73
N ARG A 74 -8.32 5.78 14.21
CA ARG A 74 -7.76 6.41 13.02
C ARG A 74 -8.36 5.83 11.75
N ARG A 75 -8.59 4.52 11.72
CA ARG A 75 -9.22 3.83 10.60
C ARG A 75 -10.62 4.39 10.31
N GLU A 76 -11.41 4.70 11.32
CA GLU A 76 -12.73 5.34 11.15
C GLU A 76 -12.67 6.68 10.40
N LYS A 77 -11.55 7.39 10.48
CA LYS A 77 -11.31 8.67 9.77
C LYS A 77 -10.88 8.48 8.32
N THR A 78 -10.91 7.26 7.79
CA THR A 78 -10.46 6.92 6.42
C THR A 78 -11.59 6.62 5.45
N ALA A 79 -12.79 7.14 5.69
CA ALA A 79 -13.99 6.88 4.87
C ALA A 79 -13.82 7.18 3.37
N GLN A 80 -12.96 8.13 3.00
CA GLN A 80 -12.67 8.47 1.60
C GLN A 80 -11.81 7.40 0.90
N ARG A 81 -11.16 6.50 1.64
CA ARG A 81 -10.44 5.33 1.12
C ARG A 81 -9.39 5.64 0.05
N THR A 82 -8.79 6.84 0.09
CA THR A 82 -7.77 7.29 -0.87
C THR A 82 -6.35 7.16 -0.31
N SER A 83 -5.36 7.12 -1.22
CA SER A 83 -3.94 7.19 -0.84
C SER A 83 -3.60 8.48 -0.07
N MET A 84 -4.23 9.61 -0.41
CA MET A 84 -4.00 10.89 0.28
C MET A 84 -4.51 10.88 1.72
N VAL A 85 -5.65 10.23 1.95
CA VAL A 85 -6.19 10.06 3.30
C VAL A 85 -5.33 9.13 4.12
N LEU A 86 -4.82 8.03 3.55
CA LEU A 86 -3.82 7.20 4.24
C LEU A 86 -2.60 8.02 4.64
N GLU A 87 -2.01 8.76 3.70
CA GLU A 87 -0.82 9.60 3.96
C GLU A 87 -1.07 10.64 5.06
N SER A 88 -2.24 11.28 5.06
CA SER A 88 -2.58 12.31 6.04
C SER A 88 -2.90 11.73 7.43
N ILE A 89 -3.60 10.60 7.48
CA ILE A 89 -4.02 9.99 8.74
C ILE A 89 -2.87 9.25 9.41
N VAL A 90 -2.02 8.55 8.65
CA VAL A 90 -0.87 7.80 9.18
C VAL A 90 0.35 8.70 9.39
N GLY A 91 0.66 9.57 8.43
CA GLY A 91 1.76 10.54 8.55
C GLY A 91 3.08 9.91 9.00
N ASP A 92 3.71 10.56 9.98
CA ASP A 92 5.02 10.19 10.53
C ASP A 92 5.01 8.93 11.42
N ASP A 93 3.84 8.35 11.68
CA ASP A 93 3.69 7.10 12.42
C ASP A 93 3.81 5.86 11.52
N CYS A 94 4.10 6.06 10.22
CA CYS A 94 4.25 4.97 9.27
C CYS A 94 5.35 3.97 9.68
N ASP A 95 5.04 2.69 9.61
CA ASP A 95 5.97 1.60 9.87
C ASP A 95 7.00 1.37 8.76
N LEU A 96 6.88 2.07 7.63
CA LEU A 96 7.68 1.86 6.42
C LEU A 96 7.61 0.41 5.91
N CYS A 97 6.45 -0.24 6.08
CA CYS A 97 6.19 -1.61 5.64
C CYS A 97 6.07 -1.78 4.12
N ASP A 98 5.90 -0.68 3.38
CA ASP A 98 5.65 -0.62 1.95
C ASP A 98 4.44 -1.44 1.42
N ALA A 99 3.65 -2.09 2.29
CA ALA A 99 2.49 -2.90 1.91
C ALA A 99 1.46 -2.12 1.09
N CYS A 100 1.28 -0.83 1.40
CA CYS A 100 0.39 0.07 0.66
C CYS A 100 0.77 0.21 -0.83
N ILE A 101 2.06 0.14 -1.17
CA ILE A 101 2.55 0.14 -2.56
C ILE A 101 2.18 -1.19 -3.24
N LEU A 102 2.45 -2.30 -2.55
CA LEU A 102 2.31 -3.65 -3.11
C LEU A 102 0.87 -3.94 -3.51
N VAL A 103 -0.10 -3.53 -2.70
CA VAL A 103 -1.53 -3.74 -2.97
C VAL A 103 -2.16 -2.69 -3.89
N CYS A 104 -1.50 -1.55 -4.09
CA CYS A 104 -2.07 -0.48 -4.89
C CYS A 104 -2.13 -0.88 -6.37
N PRO A 105 -3.31 -0.91 -7.00
CA PRO A 105 -3.45 -1.31 -8.40
C PRO A 105 -3.01 -0.20 -9.37
N GLN A 106 -2.54 0.95 -8.87
CA GLN A 106 -2.07 2.07 -9.69
C GLN A 106 -0.55 2.30 -9.57
N VAL A 107 0.15 1.44 -8.83
CA VAL A 107 1.61 1.45 -8.80
C VAL A 107 2.14 0.44 -9.81
N ASP A 108 3.13 0.85 -10.61
CA ASP A 108 3.81 -0.01 -11.57
C ASP A 108 4.40 -1.25 -10.88
N THR A 109 4.27 -2.40 -11.54
CA THR A 109 4.87 -3.66 -11.10
C THR A 109 6.40 -3.55 -10.99
N THR A 110 7.05 -2.76 -11.85
CA THR A 110 8.50 -2.50 -11.75
C THR A 110 8.88 -1.87 -10.39
N ILE A 111 8.08 -0.93 -9.88
CA ILE A 111 8.28 -0.31 -8.57
C ILE A 111 8.03 -1.34 -7.46
N LYS A 112 6.97 -2.15 -7.58
CA LYS A 112 6.68 -3.23 -6.62
C LYS A 112 7.83 -4.23 -6.53
N ASN A 113 8.37 -4.65 -7.68
CA ASN A 113 9.50 -5.56 -7.75
C ASN A 113 10.76 -4.96 -7.13
N TYR A 114 11.01 -3.66 -7.35
CA TYR A 114 12.11 -2.95 -6.70
C TYR A 114 11.99 -2.97 -5.17
N VAL A 115 10.81 -2.63 -4.65
CA VAL A 115 10.51 -2.67 -3.20
C VAL A 115 10.72 -4.08 -2.63
N VAL A 116 10.16 -5.11 -3.27
CA VAL A 116 10.32 -6.49 -2.81
C VAL A 116 11.80 -6.91 -2.81
N SER A 117 12.55 -6.56 -3.84
CA SER A 117 13.94 -7.00 -4.01
C SER A 117 14.93 -6.26 -3.10
N ARG A 118 14.63 -5.02 -2.72
CA ARG A 118 15.59 -4.13 -2.03
C ARG A 118 15.18 -3.73 -0.61
N ARG A 119 13.88 -3.76 -0.28
CA ARG A 119 13.34 -3.14 0.96
C ARG A 119 12.70 -4.16 1.88
N MET A 120 11.91 -5.10 1.35
CA MET A 120 11.18 -6.05 2.21
C MET A 120 12.10 -6.83 3.14
N VAL A 121 13.29 -7.23 2.65
CA VAL A 121 14.31 -7.92 3.47
C VAL A 121 14.77 -7.08 4.67
N GLU A 122 14.82 -5.76 4.54
CA GLU A 122 15.26 -4.85 5.61
C GLU A 122 14.15 -4.57 6.64
N VAL A 123 12.90 -4.69 6.21
CA VAL A 123 11.74 -4.23 6.98
C VAL A 123 11.09 -5.35 7.79
N MET A 124 11.14 -6.60 7.32
CA MET A 124 10.49 -7.74 8.00
C MET A 124 10.85 -7.87 9.50
N PRO A 125 12.12 -7.79 9.94
CA PRO A 125 12.46 -7.90 11.36
C PRO A 125 11.87 -6.78 12.22
N ARG A 126 11.65 -5.59 11.65
CA ARG A 126 11.07 -4.44 12.37
C ARG A 126 9.56 -4.57 12.53
N LEU A 127 8.90 -5.24 11.59
CA LEU A 127 7.47 -5.48 11.64
C LEU A 127 7.13 -6.58 12.65
N GLU A 128 7.92 -7.66 12.72
CA GLU A 128 7.75 -8.72 13.72
C GLU A 128 7.67 -8.16 15.15
N GLN A 129 8.57 -7.22 15.49
CA GLN A 129 8.58 -6.56 16.81
C GLN A 129 7.32 -5.74 17.12
N LYS A 130 6.56 -5.33 16.10
CA LYS A 130 5.33 -4.52 16.24
C LYS A 130 4.05 -5.34 16.07
N ILE A 131 4.19 -6.61 15.68
CA ILE A 131 3.09 -7.56 15.55
C ILE A 131 3.05 -8.44 16.80
N GLY A 132 4.21 -8.76 17.38
CA GLY A 132 4.35 -9.56 18.61
C GLY A 132 4.12 -8.81 19.93
N ASP A 133 3.11 -7.93 20.01
CA ASP A 133 2.54 -7.64 21.33
C ASP A 133 1.66 -8.85 21.69
N ASP A 134 2.27 -9.81 22.41
CA ASP A 134 1.74 -11.10 22.87
C ASP A 134 0.49 -11.01 23.78
N GLU A 135 -0.20 -9.87 23.85
CA GLU A 135 -1.44 -9.69 24.63
C GLU A 135 -2.73 -9.92 23.83
N GLU A 136 -2.66 -10.13 22.51
CA GLU A 136 -3.84 -10.44 21.72
C GLU A 136 -4.15 -11.95 21.81
N PRO A 137 -5.22 -12.38 22.50
CA PRO A 137 -5.53 -13.79 22.66
C PRO A 137 -5.79 -14.43 21.30
N ASP A 138 -5.14 -15.57 21.05
CA ASP A 138 -5.27 -16.33 19.81
C ASP A 138 -6.69 -16.91 19.70
N LEU A 139 -7.60 -16.12 19.12
CA LEU A 139 -9.04 -16.40 19.09
C LEU A 139 -9.34 -17.75 18.43
N ASP A 140 -8.53 -18.15 17.46
CA ASP A 140 -8.68 -19.42 16.75
C ASP A 140 -8.39 -20.60 17.71
N LEU A 141 -7.35 -20.49 18.54
CA LEU A 141 -7.02 -21.48 19.57
C LEU A 141 -8.13 -21.57 20.64
N PHE A 142 -8.66 -20.43 21.09
CA PHE A 142 -9.78 -20.39 22.05
C PHE A 142 -11.06 -21.03 21.49
N ILE A 143 -11.34 -20.83 20.20
CA ILE A 143 -12.50 -21.42 19.53
C ILE A 143 -12.31 -22.93 19.37
N GLU A 144 -11.12 -23.38 18.98
CA GLU A 144 -10.81 -24.80 18.87
C GLU A 144 -10.92 -25.53 20.21
N GLU A 145 -10.40 -24.95 21.29
CA GLU A 145 -10.53 -25.49 22.65
C GLU A 145 -11.99 -25.53 23.13
N ALA A 146 -12.80 -24.52 22.78
CA ALA A 146 -14.23 -24.49 23.12
C ALA A 146 -15.06 -25.53 22.34
N ILE A 147 -14.66 -25.85 21.10
CA ILE A 147 -15.36 -26.85 20.26
C ILE A 147 -14.92 -28.28 20.60
N SER A 148 -13.69 -28.48 21.09
CA SER A 148 -13.13 -29.79 21.43
C SER A 148 -13.33 -30.20 22.90
N GLY A 149 -13.93 -29.33 23.72
CA GLY A 149 -14.17 -29.53 25.14
C GLY A 149 -15.50 -30.17 25.57
N ASP A 150 -16.34 -30.64 24.64
CA ASP A 150 -17.59 -31.41 24.91
C ASP A 150 -17.50 -32.87 24.44
#